data_AF-A0A520XUI1-F1
#
_entry.id   AF-A0A520XUI1-F1
#
_cell.length_a   1.000
_cell.length_b   1.000
_cell.length_c   1.000
_cell.angle_alpha   90.00
_cell.angle_beta   90.00
_cell.angle_gamma   90.00
#
_symmetry.space_group_name_H-M   'P 1'
#
loop_
_entity.id
_entity.type
_entity.pdbx_description
1 polymer ?
#
loop_
_entity_poly.entity_id
_entity_poly.type
_entity_poly.pdbx_seq_one_letter_code
_entity_poly.pdbx_strand_id
1 'polypeptide(L)'
;MAVTEPHELAAEDEHAHDHPSDSKYVQIALLLGFLTAVEIVMFVIEDSLGATVVKLGLLILMAVKFWIVGAYFMHLKFDSKILTGLFVFGLILAIIVYFVMLSAFEFSFWNDGFVDPGLPSSES
;
A
#
# COMPACT_ATOMS: atom_id res chain seq x y z
N MET A 1 72.00 16.56 6.30
CA MET A 1 71.39 15.99 5.09
C MET A 1 69.94 15.71 5.44
N ALA A 2 69.03 16.63 5.09
CA ALA A 2 67.62 16.51 5.42
C ALA A 2 67.02 15.39 4.57
N VAL A 3 66.41 14.43 5.24
CA VAL A 3 65.56 13.40 4.65
C VAL A 3 64.27 14.10 4.21
N THR A 4 64.02 14.13 2.90
CA THR A 4 62.71 14.48 2.34
C THR A 4 62.25 13.31 1.49
N GLU A 5 61.34 12.53 2.05
CA GLU A 5 60.57 11.48 1.38
C GLU A 5 59.76 12.08 0.21
N PRO A 6 59.49 11.29 -0.85
CA PRO A 6 58.76 11.75 -2.02
C PRO A 6 57.28 12.03 -1.71
N HIS A 7 56.85 13.22 -2.11
CA HIS A 7 55.51 13.54 -2.62
C HIS A 7 54.34 12.71 -2.03
N GLU A 8 53.91 13.16 -0.86
CA GLU A 8 52.52 13.13 -0.41
C GLU A 8 51.58 13.51 -1.57
N LEU A 9 50.81 12.54 -2.04
CA LEU A 9 49.41 12.68 -2.44
C LEU A 9 48.90 11.25 -2.63
N ALA A 10 48.58 10.68 -1.47
CA ALA A 10 47.54 9.68 -1.37
C ALA A 10 46.29 10.22 -2.10
N ALA A 11 46.12 9.81 -3.35
CA ALA A 11 44.81 9.57 -3.92
C ALA A 11 44.62 8.06 -3.92
N GLU A 12 44.68 7.48 -2.72
CA GLU A 12 43.84 6.32 -2.45
C GLU A 12 42.41 6.80 -2.68
N ASP A 13 41.85 6.38 -3.81
CA ASP A 13 40.41 6.34 -4.05
C ASP A 13 39.81 5.28 -3.11
N GLU A 14 39.98 5.52 -1.81
CA GLU A 14 39.24 4.87 -0.76
C GLU A 14 37.90 5.61 -0.64
N HIS A 15 36.84 4.82 -0.59
CA HIS A 15 35.44 5.22 -0.37
C HIS A 15 34.57 5.44 -1.62
N ALA A 16 34.74 4.61 -2.66
CA ALA A 16 33.58 4.08 -3.35
C ALA A 16 32.83 3.14 -2.36
N HIS A 17 32.09 3.73 -1.42
CA HIS A 17 31.12 3.02 -0.61
C HIS A 17 30.04 2.46 -1.53
N ASP A 18 30.32 1.28 -2.06
CA ASP A 18 29.34 0.31 -2.51
C ASP A 18 28.39 0.07 -1.34
N HIS A 19 27.31 0.85 -1.27
CA HIS A 19 26.17 0.63 -0.37
C HIS A 19 25.23 -0.35 -1.11
N PRO A 20 25.37 -1.68 -0.97
CA PRO A 20 24.79 -2.64 -1.91
C PRO A 20 23.33 -2.98 -1.59
N SER A 21 22.61 -2.10 -0.90
CA SER A 21 21.26 -2.37 -0.37
C SER A 21 20.18 -1.48 -1.01
N ASP A 22 20.49 -0.22 -1.34
CA ASP A 22 19.47 0.79 -1.65
C ASP A 22 18.95 0.71 -3.09
N SER A 23 19.78 0.25 -4.02
CA SER A 23 19.44 0.19 -5.44
C SER A 23 18.20 -0.69 -5.72
N LYS A 24 18.00 -1.76 -4.94
CA LYS A 24 16.82 -2.64 -5.07
C LYS A 24 15.52 -1.91 -4.71
N TYR A 25 15.52 -1.11 -3.64
CA TYR A 25 14.35 -0.33 -3.24
C TYR A 25 13.99 0.74 -4.26
N VAL A 26 15.00 1.39 -4.84
CA VAL A 26 14.81 2.38 -5.90
C VAL A 26 14.18 1.73 -7.14
N GLN A 27 14.63 0.54 -7.55
CA GLN A 27 14.00 -0.19 -8.65
C GLN A 27 12.53 -0.54 -8.38
N ILE A 28 12.21 -0.97 -7.15
CA ILE A 28 10.83 -1.29 -6.76
C ILE A 28 9.97 0.00 -6.70
N ALA A 29 10.54 1.12 -6.27
CA ALA A 29 9.87 2.43 -6.29
C ALA A 29 9.51 2.85 -7.72
N LEU A 30 10.45 2.69 -8.65
CA LEU A 30 10.23 2.98 -10.06
C LEU A 30 9.17 2.06 -10.67
N LEU A 31 9.18 0.76 -10.34
CA LEU A 31 8.13 -0.17 -10.76
C LEU A 31 6.76 0.26 -10.23
N LEU A 32 6.68 0.70 -8.97
CA LEU A 32 5.45 1.21 -8.38
C LEU A 32 4.97 2.47 -9.10
N GLY A 33 5.87 3.41 -9.36
CA GLY A 33 5.58 4.63 -10.12
C GLY A 33 5.06 4.31 -11.52
N PHE A 34 5.66 3.34 -12.20
CA PHE A 34 5.20 2.86 -13.49
C PHE A 34 3.80 2.24 -13.42
N LEU A 35 3.54 1.37 -12.45
CA LEU A 35 2.20 0.79 -12.21
C LEU A 35 1.14 1.88 -11.93
N THR A 36 1.53 2.98 -11.28
CA THR A 36 0.63 4.13 -11.06
C THR A 36 0.39 4.93 -12.34
N ALA A 37 1.42 5.12 -13.17
CA ALA A 37 1.24 5.77 -14.48
C ALA A 37 0.31 4.94 -15.39
N VAL A 38 0.48 3.61 -15.42
CA VAL A 38 -0.42 2.70 -16.16
C VAL A 38 -1.85 2.81 -15.64
N GLU A 39 -2.03 2.91 -14.33
CA GLU A 39 -3.35 3.08 -13.72
C GLU A 39 -4.04 4.36 -14.16
N ILE A 40 -3.32 5.50 -14.14
CA ILE A 40 -3.82 6.79 -14.60
C ILE A 40 -4.23 6.70 -16.06
N VAL A 41 -3.39 6.08 -16.91
CA VAL A 41 -3.70 5.91 -18.33
C VAL A 41 -4.96 5.06 -18.51
N MET A 42 -5.07 3.94 -17.79
CA MET A 42 -6.25 3.06 -17.84
C MET A 42 -7.53 3.79 -17.42
N PHE A 43 -7.45 4.64 -16.41
CA PHE A 43 -8.56 5.49 -15.97
C PHE A 43 -8.93 6.53 -17.04
N VAL A 44 -7.96 7.16 -17.70
CA VAL A 44 -8.20 8.16 -18.75
C VAL A 44 -8.88 7.56 -19.99
N ILE A 45 -8.58 6.30 -20.33
CA ILE A 45 -9.18 5.60 -21.48
C ILE A 45 -10.39 4.74 -21.08
N GLU A 46 -10.98 4.98 -19.88
CA GLU A 46 -12.08 4.19 -19.33
C GLU A 46 -13.25 4.01 -20.32
N ASP A 47 -13.62 5.09 -21.00
CA ASP A 47 -14.73 5.11 -21.96
C ASP A 47 -14.54 4.14 -23.13
N SER A 48 -13.30 3.77 -23.45
CA SER A 48 -12.99 2.83 -24.54
C SER A 48 -12.90 1.37 -24.09
N LEU A 49 -12.60 1.12 -22.81
CA LEU A 49 -12.37 -0.22 -22.24
C LEU A 49 -13.60 -0.78 -21.52
N GLY A 50 -14.59 0.07 -21.24
CA GLY A 50 -15.79 -0.27 -20.49
C GLY A 50 -15.57 -0.13 -18.98
N ALA A 51 -16.45 0.62 -18.33
CA ALA A 51 -16.35 1.00 -16.93
C ALA A 51 -16.17 -0.18 -15.97
N THR A 52 -16.80 -1.33 -16.23
CA THR A 52 -16.68 -2.51 -15.36
C THR A 52 -15.29 -3.14 -15.40
N VAL A 53 -14.69 -3.22 -16.59
CA VAL A 53 -13.35 -3.80 -16.77
C VAL A 53 -12.30 -2.91 -16.11
N VAL A 54 -12.46 -1.60 -16.27
CA VAL A 54 -11.57 -0.60 -15.66
C VAL A 54 -11.66 -0.65 -14.15
N LYS A 55 -12.86 -0.60 -13.57
CA LYS A 55 -13.06 -0.69 -12.10
C LYS A 55 -12.44 -1.94 -11.50
N LEU A 56 -12.63 -3.10 -12.15
CA LEU A 56 -12.06 -4.36 -11.67
C LEU A 56 -10.54 -4.40 -11.81
N GLY A 57 -10.00 -3.86 -12.92
CA GLY A 57 -8.56 -3.75 -13.14
C GLY A 57 -7.88 -2.80 -12.13
N LEU A 58 -8.49 -1.66 -11.83
CA LEU A 58 -8.03 -0.71 -10.82
C LEU A 58 -8.00 -1.35 -9.42
N LEU A 59 -9.04 -2.10 -9.06
CA LEU A 59 -9.08 -2.84 -7.79
C LEU A 59 -7.92 -3.84 -7.65
N ILE A 60 -7.62 -4.58 -8.73
CA ILE A 60 -6.51 -5.53 -8.76
C ILE A 60 -5.16 -4.79 -8.67
N LEU A 61 -4.98 -3.70 -9.43
CA LEU A 61 -3.75 -2.90 -9.38
C LEU A 61 -3.50 -2.31 -7.99
N MET A 62 -4.56 -1.88 -7.29
CA MET A 62 -4.48 -1.41 -5.91
C MET A 62 -4.03 -2.52 -4.95
N ALA A 63 -4.61 -3.72 -5.04
CA ALA A 63 -4.22 -4.86 -4.23
C ALA A 63 -2.75 -5.27 -4.48
N VAL A 64 -2.32 -5.28 -5.74
CA VAL A 64 -0.94 -5.59 -6.12
C VAL A 64 0.03 -4.55 -5.57
N LYS A 65 -0.27 -3.26 -5.71
CA LYS A 65 0.56 -2.17 -5.16
C LYS A 65 0.68 -2.29 -3.65
N PHE A 66 -0.44 -2.50 -2.96
CA PHE A 66 -0.45 -2.71 -1.51
C PHE A 66 0.46 -3.88 -1.11
N TRP A 67 0.39 -4.99 -1.85
CA TRP A 67 1.26 -6.15 -1.59
C TRP A 67 2.74 -5.85 -1.79
N ILE A 68 3.10 -5.19 -2.89
CA ILE A 68 4.50 -4.82 -3.17
C ILE A 68 5.03 -3.85 -2.10
N VAL A 69 4.23 -2.86 -1.69
CA VAL A 69 4.57 -1.92 -0.61
C VAL A 69 4.77 -2.64 0.71
N GLY A 70 3.84 -3.51 1.10
CA GLY A 70 3.97 -4.32 2.31
C GLY A 70 5.23 -5.19 2.26
N ALA A 71 5.40 -5.98 1.22
CA ALA A 71 6.51 -6.94 1.12
C ALA A 71 7.89 -6.26 1.10
N TYR A 72 8.04 -5.15 0.37
CA TYR A 72 9.35 -4.55 0.11
C TYR A 72 9.59 -3.25 0.88
N PHE A 73 8.67 -2.29 0.88
CA PHE A 73 8.88 -0.99 1.54
C PHE A 73 8.67 -1.02 3.05
N MET A 74 7.75 -1.86 3.55
CA MET A 74 7.60 -2.09 5.00
C MET A 74 8.63 -3.07 5.57
N HIS A 75 9.64 -3.47 4.79
CA HIS A 75 10.69 -4.41 5.18
C HIS A 75 10.22 -5.82 5.58
N LEU A 76 8.93 -6.16 5.50
CA LEU A 76 8.36 -7.46 5.90
C LEU A 76 9.04 -8.70 5.30
N LYS A 77 9.61 -8.58 4.10
CA LYS A 77 10.39 -9.67 3.46
C LYS A 77 11.80 -9.83 4.04
N PHE A 78 12.35 -8.78 4.63
CA PHE A 78 13.70 -8.72 5.21
C PHE A 78 13.69 -8.69 6.75
N ASP A 79 12.54 -8.50 7.37
CA ASP A 79 12.34 -8.43 8.82
C ASP A 79 11.87 -9.76 9.42
N SER A 80 11.79 -9.81 10.75
CA SER A 80 11.37 -10.95 11.53
C SER A 80 9.90 -11.34 11.25
N LYS A 81 9.63 -12.65 11.19
CA LYS A 81 8.29 -13.24 10.94
C LYS A 81 7.19 -12.73 11.89
N ILE A 82 7.57 -12.14 13.03
CA ILE A 82 6.67 -11.56 14.03
C ILE A 82 6.00 -10.30 13.47
N LEU A 83 6.74 -9.39 12.83
CA LEU A 83 6.16 -8.20 12.21
C LEU A 83 5.24 -8.56 11.04
N THR A 84 5.61 -9.59 10.28
CA THR A 84 4.75 -10.15 9.23
C THR A 84 3.48 -10.78 9.78
N GLY A 85 3.58 -11.52 10.89
CA GLY A 85 2.42 -12.04 11.59
C GLY A 85 1.48 -10.94 12.09
N LEU A 86 2.03 -9.87 12.69
CA LEU A 86 1.24 -8.75 13.20
C LEU A 86 0.54 -7.97 12.09
N PHE A 87 1.22 -7.73 10.97
CA PHE A 87 0.64 -7.06 9.81
C PHE A 87 -0.49 -7.88 9.18
N VAL A 88 -0.27 -9.17 8.96
CA VAL A 88 -1.30 -10.07 8.40
C VAL A 88 -2.48 -10.21 9.36
N PHE A 89 -2.22 -10.32 10.67
CA PHE A 89 -3.28 -10.31 11.68
C PHE A 89 -4.10 -9.02 11.64
N GLY A 90 -3.44 -7.86 11.57
CA GLY A 90 -4.09 -6.57 11.41
C GLY A 90 -4.91 -6.46 10.12
N LEU A 91 -4.41 -7.00 9.00
CA LEU A 91 -5.13 -7.04 7.73
C LEU A 91 -6.38 -7.90 7.80
N ILE A 92 -6.28 -9.11 8.38
CA ILE A 92 -7.43 -10.00 8.59
C ILE A 92 -8.45 -9.32 9.50
N LEU A 93 -7.99 -8.73 10.60
CA LEU A 93 -8.85 -8.02 11.54
C LEU A 93 -9.57 -6.85 10.87
N ALA A 94 -8.86 -6.07 10.04
CA ALA A 94 -9.45 -4.96 9.29
C ALA A 94 -10.56 -5.44 8.33
N ILE A 95 -10.33 -6.54 7.61
CA ILE A 95 -11.33 -7.15 6.73
C ILE A 95 -12.57 -7.58 7.54
N ILE A 96 -12.37 -8.26 8.68
CA ILE A 96 -13.47 -8.71 9.54
C ILE A 96 -14.27 -7.51 10.04
N VAL A 97 -13.61 -6.49 10.61
CA VAL A 97 -14.27 -5.29 11.14
C VAL A 97 -15.02 -4.55 10.04
N TYR A 98 -14.45 -4.45 8.84
CA TYR A 98 -15.11 -3.83 7.70
C TYR A 98 -16.42 -4.54 7.33
N PHE A 99 -16.42 -5.88 7.25
CA PHE A 99 -17.65 -6.64 6.98
C PHE A 99 -18.66 -6.56 8.11
N VAL A 100 -18.22 -6.63 9.38
CA VAL A 100 -19.10 -6.46 10.55
C VAL A 100 -19.77 -5.09 10.52
N MET A 101 -19.02 -4.04 10.21
CA MET A 101 -19.55 -2.69 10.10
C MET A 101 -20.56 -2.57 8.94
N LEU A 102 -20.25 -3.13 7.76
CA LEU A 102 -21.18 -3.17 6.64
C LEU A 102 -22.49 -3.89 6.99
N SER A 103 -22.40 -5.07 7.59
CA SER A 103 -23.59 -5.81 8.04
C SER A 103 -24.37 -5.07 9.12
N ALA A 104 -23.69 -4.36 10.03
CA ALA A 104 -24.35 -3.54 11.05
C ALA A 104 -25.08 -2.34 10.44
N PHE A 105 -24.52 -1.67 9.44
CA PHE A 105 -25.18 -0.58 8.73
C PHE A 105 -26.34 -1.05 7.87
N GLU A 106 -26.22 -2.20 7.19
CA GLU A 106 -27.32 -2.80 6.45
C GLU A 106 -28.46 -3.21 7.39
N PHE A 107 -28.13 -3.85 8.52
CA PHE A 107 -29.08 -4.22 9.55
C PHE A 107 -29.75 -3.00 10.18
N SER A 108 -28.99 -1.95 10.54
CA SER A 108 -29.55 -0.70 11.07
C SER A 108 -30.43 -0.03 10.04
N PHE A 109 -29.94 0.21 8.82
CA PHE A 109 -30.70 0.87 7.76
C PHE A 109 -32.03 0.16 7.46
N TRP A 110 -32.06 -1.17 7.49
CA TRP A 110 -33.28 -1.94 7.31
C TRP A 110 -34.19 -1.93 8.55
N ASN A 111 -33.61 -1.91 9.76
CA ASN A 111 -34.32 -1.84 11.04
C ASN A 111 -34.95 -0.46 11.29
N ASP A 112 -34.30 0.61 10.85
CA ASP A 112 -34.72 2.00 11.05
C ASP A 112 -35.85 2.40 10.09
N GLY A 113 -36.02 1.66 8.98
CA GLY A 113 -37.16 1.76 8.06
C GLY A 113 -38.50 1.27 8.65
N PHE A 114 -38.48 0.63 9.81
CA PHE A 114 -39.67 0.19 10.55
C PHE A 114 -39.97 1.03 11.81
N VAL A 115 -39.16 2.06 12.12
CA VAL A 115 -39.46 3.03 13.19
C VAL A 115 -40.34 4.14 12.59
N ASP A 116 -41.63 3.95 12.78
CA ASP A 116 -42.74 4.79 12.31
C ASP A 116 -42.57 6.30 12.62
N PRO A 117 -42.54 7.19 11.61
CA PRO A 117 -42.47 8.64 11.80
C PRO A 117 -43.75 9.33 12.29
N GLY A 118 -44.84 8.62 12.60
CA GLY A 118 -46.16 9.25 12.68
C GLY A 118 -47.27 8.56 13.45
N LEU A 119 -47.01 7.71 14.46
CA LEU A 119 -48.09 7.29 15.35
C LEU A 119 -48.34 8.34 16.45
N PRO A 120 -49.52 8.99 16.50
CA PRO A 120 -49.92 9.73 17.68
C PRO A 120 -50.05 8.75 18.86
N SER A 121 -49.51 9.17 20.01
CA SER A 121 -49.78 8.57 21.31
C SER A 121 -51.25 8.82 21.69
N SER A 122 -52.18 8.07 21.09
CA SER A 122 -53.58 8.06 21.53
C SER A 122 -53.85 6.79 22.33
N GLU A 123 -53.95 7.00 23.64
CA GLU A 123 -55.02 6.51 24.50
C GLU A 123 -55.55 5.08 24.27
N SER A 124 -55.25 4.20 25.24
CA SER A 124 -56.25 3.53 26.08
C SER A 124 -55.63 3.08 27.39
#